data_AF-H6RQX2-F1
#
_entry.id   AF-H6RQX2-F1
#
_cell.length_a   1.000
_cell.length_b   1.000
_cell.length_c   1.000
_cell.angle_alpha   90.00
_cell.angle_beta   90.00
_cell.angle_gamma   90.00
#
_symmetry.space_group_name_H-M   'P 1'
#
loop_
_entity.id
_entity.type
_entity.pdbx_description
1 polymer ?
#
loop_
_entity_poly.entity_id
_entity_poly.type
_entity_poly.pdbx_seq_one_letter_code
_entity_poly.pdbx_strand_id
1 'polypeptide(L)'
;MLLTNLTNLTNLANLANRVEPILRYDLGDGVLVRPDPCPCGRPLPTIQVHGRTADVLIFPAAHGTPLTDTPLTLSAVLDRVPGIGLAQIRQTAPATVSVRLRSTPGADRTAVWRTLSAG
;
A
#
# COMPACT_ATOMS: atom_id res chain seq x y z
N MET A 1 -2.63 -18.75 9.90
CA MET A 1 -2.17 -17.41 9.51
C MET A 1 -3.29 -16.43 9.80
N LEU A 2 -3.45 -16.02 11.07
CA LEU A 2 -4.44 -15.01 11.42
C LEU A 2 -3.87 -13.65 10.99
N LEU A 3 -4.33 -13.16 9.85
CA LEU A 3 -4.29 -11.73 9.53
C LEU A 3 -5.23 -11.06 10.54
N THR A 4 -4.71 -10.75 11.73
CA THR A 4 -5.46 -10.01 12.75
C THR A 4 -5.56 -8.58 12.25
N ASN A 5 -6.74 -8.28 11.69
CA ASN A 5 -7.35 -6.97 11.51
C ASN A 5 -6.41 -5.79 11.21
N LEU A 6 -6.48 -5.28 9.99
CA LEU A 6 -5.95 -3.96 9.58
C LEU A 6 -6.60 -2.77 10.33
N THR A 7 -7.25 -2.99 11.48
CA THR A 7 -7.97 -1.97 12.27
C THR A 7 -7.10 -1.23 13.28
N ASN A 8 -5.81 -1.58 13.43
CA ASN A 8 -4.94 -0.87 14.38
C ASN A 8 -4.38 0.39 13.71
N LEU A 9 -5.01 1.53 14.03
CA LEU A 9 -4.53 2.86 13.66
C LEU A 9 -3.13 3.12 14.23
N THR A 10 -2.18 3.53 13.38
CA THR A 10 -0.80 3.78 13.79
C THR A 10 -0.68 5.12 14.49
N ASN A 11 -0.21 5.12 15.74
CA ASN A 11 -0.06 6.34 16.53
C ASN A 11 1.42 6.75 16.62
N LEU A 12 1.70 8.04 16.45
CA LEU A 12 3.05 8.62 16.52
C LEU A 12 3.17 9.62 17.67
N ALA A 13 4.25 9.52 18.45
CA ALA A 13 4.67 10.57 19.37
C ALA A 13 6.11 10.99 19.03
N ASN A 14 6.31 12.28 18.76
CA ASN A 14 7.64 12.84 18.58
C ASN A 14 8.17 13.35 19.92
N LEU A 15 9.12 12.61 20.50
CA LEU A 15 9.73 12.95 21.79
C LEU A 15 10.93 13.90 21.67
N ALA A 16 11.39 14.19 20.45
CA ALA A 16 12.54 15.05 20.21
C ALA A 16 12.12 16.51 19.94
N ASN A 17 10.94 16.72 19.38
CA ASN A 17 10.48 18.06 19.02
C ASN A 17 9.91 18.82 20.23
N ARG A 18 10.44 20.01 20.47
CA ARG A 18 10.00 20.90 21.56
C ARG A 18 9.07 22.03 21.10
N VAL A 19 9.04 22.31 19.80
CA VAL A 19 8.17 23.32 19.19
C VAL A 19 7.16 22.57 18.33
N GLU A 20 5.88 22.64 18.67
CA GLU A 20 4.83 21.79 18.10
C GLU A 20 5.04 20.28 18.42
N PRO A 21 4.90 19.89 19.70
CA PRO A 21 4.97 18.49 20.09
C PRO A 21 3.77 17.73 19.52
N ILE A 22 4.06 16.66 18.78
CA ILE A 22 3.06 15.73 18.26
C ILE A 22 2.97 14.54 19.22
N LEU A 23 1.83 14.34 19.86
CA LEU A 23 1.61 13.29 20.85
C LEU A 23 0.46 12.38 20.42
N ARG A 24 0.75 11.08 20.29
CA ARG A 24 -0.22 10.03 19.89
C ARG A 24 -1.07 10.44 18.69
N TYR A 25 -0.44 11.08 17.71
CA TYR A 25 -1.11 11.48 16.49
C TYR A 25 -1.39 10.25 15.64
N ASP A 26 -2.65 10.09 15.27
CA ASP A 26 -3.07 9.02 14.38
C ASP A 26 -2.62 9.33 12.95
N LEU A 27 -1.70 8.51 12.45
CA LEU A 27 -1.21 8.62 11.08
C LEU A 27 -2.23 8.12 10.06
N GLY A 28 -3.26 7.38 10.45
CA GLY A 28 -4.21 6.75 9.51
C GLY A 28 -3.56 5.73 8.57
N ASP A 29 -2.35 5.26 8.92
CA ASP A 29 -1.63 4.22 8.20
C ASP A 29 -1.86 2.85 8.85
N GLY A 30 -1.95 1.82 8.02
CA GLY A 30 -1.89 0.42 8.43
C GLY A 30 -0.44 -0.07 8.46
N VAL A 31 -0.05 -0.74 9.54
CA VAL A 31 1.29 -1.32 9.68
C VAL A 31 1.22 -2.77 10.16
N LEU A 32 2.13 -3.61 9.66
CA LEU A 32 2.41 -4.91 10.23
C LEU A 32 3.69 -4.84 11.06
N VAL A 33 3.65 -5.37 12.27
CA VAL A 33 4.81 -5.50 13.14
C VAL A 33 5.33 -6.93 13.06
N ARG A 34 6.61 -7.10 12.77
CA ARG A 34 7.24 -8.41 12.76
C ARG A 34 7.27 -8.97 14.20
N PRO A 35 6.86 -10.22 14.43
CA PRO A 35 6.84 -10.80 15.77
C PRO A 35 8.25 -11.14 16.28
N ASP A 36 9.18 -11.45 15.38
CA ASP A 36 10.53 -11.89 15.71
C ASP A 36 11.58 -10.78 15.57
N PRO A 37 12.72 -10.86 16.30
CA PRO A 37 13.83 -9.92 16.17
C PRO A 37 14.34 -9.75 14.73
N CYS A 38 14.87 -8.57 14.40
CA CYS A 38 15.50 -8.32 13.11
C CYS A 38 16.77 -9.19 12.96
N PRO A 39 16.97 -9.90 11.83
CA PRO A 39 18.21 -10.63 11.55
C PRO A 39 19.46 -9.71 11.51
N CYS A 40 19.24 -8.41 11.32
CA CYS A 40 20.26 -7.38 11.36
C CYS A 40 20.81 -7.07 12.77
N GLY A 41 20.23 -7.65 13.83
CA GLY A 41 20.65 -7.43 15.22
C GLY A 41 20.19 -6.11 15.85
N ARG A 42 19.43 -5.27 15.13
CA ARG A 42 18.89 -4.02 15.69
C ARG A 42 17.79 -4.32 16.71
N PRO A 43 17.83 -3.72 17.92
CA PRO A 43 16.86 -4.02 18.99
C PRO A 43 15.50 -3.32 18.82
N LEU A 44 15.31 -2.54 17.75
CA LEU A 44 14.06 -1.82 17.49
C LEU A 44 13.04 -2.74 16.78
N PRO A 45 11.73 -2.54 17.02
CA PRO A 45 10.69 -3.23 16.26
C PRO A 45 10.87 -3.05 14.76
N THR A 46 10.64 -4.11 14.00
CA THR A 46 10.59 -4.05 12.54
C THR A 46 9.14 -3.95 12.11
N ILE A 47 8.82 -2.96 11.29
CA ILE A 47 7.48 -2.73 10.76
C ILE A 47 7.48 -2.71 9.24
N GLN A 48 6.37 -3.13 8.64
CA GLN A 48 6.06 -2.95 7.22
C GLN A 48 4.84 -2.05 7.10
N VAL A 49 4.99 -0.94 6.38
CA VAL A 49 3.89 -0.01 6.11
C VAL A 49 3.05 -0.55 4.98
N HIS A 50 1.74 -0.63 5.20
CA HIS A 50 0.77 -1.04 4.18
C HIS A 50 0.11 0.17 3.51
N GLY A 51 0.30 1.38 4.03
CA GLY A 51 -0.25 2.62 3.48
C GLY A 51 -1.51 3.07 4.23
N ARG A 52 -2.23 4.04 3.66
CA ARG A 52 -3.40 4.65 4.28
C ARG A 52 -4.57 3.67 4.38
N THR A 53 -5.22 3.61 5.55
CA THR A 53 -6.39 2.76 5.79
C THR A 53 -7.67 3.33 5.19
N ALA A 54 -7.73 4.64 4.95
CA ALA A 54 -8.87 5.32 4.34
C ALA A 54 -8.96 5.13 2.82
N ASP A 55 -7.84 4.86 2.15
CA ASP A 55 -7.73 4.85 0.69
C ASP A 55 -7.72 3.42 0.11
N VAL A 56 -8.46 2.49 0.71
CA VAL A 56 -8.42 1.07 0.32
C VAL A 56 -9.41 0.71 -0.79
N LEU A 57 -9.02 -0.25 -1.64
CA LEU A 57 -9.91 -0.94 -2.56
C LEU A 57 -10.42 -2.23 -1.91
N ILE A 58 -11.73 -2.47 -1.97
CA ILE A 58 -12.36 -3.64 -1.34
C ILE A 58 -12.98 -4.52 -2.42
N PHE A 59 -12.48 -5.74 -2.57
CA PHE A 59 -12.97 -6.70 -3.54
C PHE A 59 -13.82 -7.80 -2.89
N PRO A 60 -14.89 -8.28 -3.55
CA PRO A 60 -15.64 -9.42 -3.07
C PRO A 60 -14.77 -10.68 -3.11
N ALA A 61 -14.80 -11.47 -2.04
CA ALA A 61 -14.17 -12.78 -1.98
C ALA A 61 -15.21 -13.88 -2.25
N ALA A 62 -14.80 -14.98 -2.89
CA ALA A 62 -15.72 -16.07 -3.25
C ALA A 62 -16.43 -16.70 -2.03
N HIS A 63 -15.75 -16.79 -0.88
CA HIS A 63 -16.20 -17.59 0.27
C HIS A 63 -15.93 -16.97 1.65
N GLY A 64 -15.87 -15.64 1.78
CA GLY A 64 -15.59 -15.06 3.10
C GLY A 64 -15.30 -13.57 3.11
N THR A 65 -14.39 -13.18 4.00
CA THR A 65 -13.99 -11.79 4.26
C THR A 65 -13.52 -11.10 2.97
N PRO A 66 -14.00 -9.86 2.69
CA PRO A 66 -13.55 -9.09 1.54
C PRO A 66 -12.02 -8.95 1.49
N LEU A 67 -11.47 -8.92 0.28
CA LEU A 67 -10.06 -8.64 0.05
C LEU A 67 -9.85 -7.12 0.06
N THR A 68 -8.98 -6.64 0.93
CA THR A 68 -8.67 -5.21 1.05
C THR A 68 -7.25 -4.96 0.53
N ASP A 69 -7.14 -4.14 -0.51
CA ASP A 69 -5.88 -3.68 -1.06
C ASP A 69 -5.67 -2.19 -0.80
N THR A 70 -4.42 -1.80 -0.58
CA THR A 70 -4.05 -0.41 -0.34
C THR A 70 -3.40 0.21 -1.58
N PRO A 71 -3.34 1.56 -1.67
CA PRO A 71 -2.66 2.22 -2.78
C PRO A 71 -1.17 1.86 -2.85
N LEU A 72 -0.53 1.63 -1.70
CA LEU A 72 0.90 1.30 -1.62
C LEU A 72 1.20 -0.10 -2.18
N THR A 73 0.35 -1.09 -1.89
CA THR A 73 0.50 -2.43 -2.46
C THR A 73 0.36 -2.38 -3.98
N LEU A 74 -0.62 -1.63 -4.47
CA LEU A 74 -0.86 -1.49 -5.90
C LEU A 74 0.26 -0.69 -6.60
N SER A 75 0.75 0.38 -5.98
CA SER A 75 1.87 1.15 -6.53
C SER A 75 3.13 0.29 -6.64
N ALA A 76 3.41 -0.56 -5.65
CA ALA A 76 4.56 -1.47 -5.69
C ALA A 76 4.50 -2.49 -6.85
N VAL A 77 3.30 -2.84 -7.33
CA VAL A 77 3.14 -3.66 -8.54
C VAL A 77 3.39 -2.82 -9.79
N LEU A 78 2.81 -1.62 -9.86
CA LEU A 78 2.98 -0.71 -10.99
C LEU A 78 4.44 -0.27 -11.17
N ASP A 79 5.17 -0.05 -10.08
CA ASP A 79 6.58 0.35 -10.08
C ASP A 79 7.50 -0.71 -10.69
N ARG A 80 7.06 -1.98 -10.76
CA ARG A 80 7.80 -3.07 -11.40
C ARG A 80 7.62 -3.11 -12.91
N VAL A 81 6.70 -2.33 -13.48
CA VAL A 81 6.49 -2.29 -14.93
C VAL A 81 7.28 -1.14 -15.54
N PRO A 82 8.35 -1.42 -16.30
CA PRO A 82 9.13 -0.38 -16.94
C PRO A 82 8.28 0.43 -17.91
N GLY A 83 8.51 1.74 -17.95
CA GLY A 83 7.83 2.63 -18.89
C GLY A 83 6.52 3.23 -18.38
N ILE A 84 6.07 2.91 -17.16
CA ILE A 84 5.02 3.68 -16.47
C ILE A 84 5.66 4.91 -15.83
N GLY A 85 5.19 6.10 -16.19
CA GLY A 85 5.62 7.36 -15.56
C GLY A 85 4.63 7.88 -14.52
N LEU A 86 3.33 7.67 -14.74
CA LEU A 86 2.27 7.89 -13.75
C LEU A 86 1.14 6.88 -13.97
N ALA A 87 0.44 6.57 -12.89
CA ALA A 87 -0.76 5.75 -12.94
C ALA A 87 -1.84 6.30 -12.01
N GLN A 88 -3.10 6.05 -12.38
CA GLN A 88 -4.27 6.24 -11.54
C GLN A 88 -5.05 4.93 -11.55
N ILE A 89 -5.40 4.45 -10.36
CA ILE A 89 -6.22 3.28 -10.15
C ILE A 89 -7.57 3.74 -9.61
N ARG A 90 -8.66 3.26 -10.21
CA ARG A 90 -10.02 3.58 -9.76
C ARG A 90 -10.87 2.32 -9.76
N GLN A 91 -11.36 1.92 -8.60
CA GLN A 91 -12.41 0.92 -8.52
C GLN A 91 -13.72 1.53 -9.03
N THR A 92 -14.27 0.98 -10.11
CA THR A 92 -15.49 1.48 -10.77
C THR A 92 -16.71 0.65 -10.43
N ALA A 93 -16.50 -0.56 -9.91
CA ALA A 93 -17.49 -1.47 -9.33
C ALA A 93 -16.77 -2.44 -8.37
N PRO A 94 -17.47 -3.20 -7.50
CA PRO A 94 -16.83 -4.02 -6.46
C PRO A 94 -15.73 -4.97 -6.96
N ALA A 95 -15.89 -5.55 -8.15
CA ALA A 95 -14.90 -6.43 -8.77
C ALA A 95 -14.23 -5.81 -10.02
N THR A 96 -14.33 -4.49 -10.22
CA THR A 96 -13.85 -3.84 -11.45
C THR A 96 -12.98 -2.65 -11.13
N VAL A 97 -11.78 -2.66 -11.68
CA VAL A 97 -10.80 -1.57 -11.57
C VAL A 97 -10.47 -1.06 -12.96
N SER A 98 -10.45 0.26 -13.08
CA SER A 98 -9.89 0.97 -14.22
C SER A 98 -8.50 1.48 -13.85
N VAL A 99 -7.52 1.16 -14.69
CA VAL A 99 -6.17 1.72 -14.60
C VAL A 99 -5.98 2.70 -15.75
N ARG A 100 -5.62 3.93 -15.41
CA ARG A 100 -5.16 4.93 -16.38
C ARG A 100 -3.65 5.09 -16.19
N LEU A 101 -2.91 5.10 -17.29
CA LEU A 101 -1.46 5.24 -17.24
C LEU A 101 -0.98 6.35 -18.18
N ARG A 102 0.15 6.92 -17.79
CA ARG A 102 0.97 7.78 -18.64
C ARG A 102 2.32 7.11 -18.77
N SER A 103 2.69 6.75 -19.99
CA SER A 103 4.01 6.19 -20.26
C SER A 103 5.11 7.23 -20.11
N THR A 104 6.32 6.79 -19.76
CA THR A 104 7.51 7.65 -19.84
C THR A 104 7.82 8.00 -21.30
N PRO A 105 8.50 9.13 -21.57
CA PRO A 105 8.93 9.48 -22.92
C PRO A 105 9.75 8.34 -23.56
N GLY A 106 9.43 7.99 -24.81
CA GLY A 106 10.13 6.94 -25.57
C GLY A 106 9.69 5.50 -25.27
N ALA A 107 8.82 5.26 -24.29
CA ALA A 107 8.27 3.93 -24.04
C ALA A 107 7.14 3.57 -25.03
N ASP A 108 7.13 2.32 -25.51
CA ASP A 108 5.99 1.79 -26.28
C ASP A 108 4.80 1.55 -25.35
N ARG A 109 3.81 2.45 -25.42
CA ARG A 109 2.57 2.38 -24.65
C ARG A 109 1.85 1.03 -24.79
N THR A 110 1.89 0.41 -25.97
CA THR A 110 1.21 -0.85 -26.24
C THR A 110 1.93 -2.02 -25.56
N ALA A 111 3.26 -1.98 -25.54
CA ALA A 111 4.06 -2.95 -24.78
C ALA A 111 3.83 -2.81 -23.28
N VAL A 112 3.86 -1.58 -22.75
CA VAL A 112 3.58 -1.30 -21.32
C VAL A 112 2.20 -1.84 -20.92
N TRP A 113 1.17 -1.60 -21.73
CA TRP A 113 -0.19 -2.09 -21.45
C TRP A 113 -0.28 -3.63 -21.47
N ARG A 114 0.42 -4.29 -22.42
CA ARG A 114 0.49 -5.75 -22.47
C ARG A 114 1.16 -6.33 -21.24
N THR A 115 2.27 -5.75 -20.78
CA THR A 115 2.96 -6.20 -19.57
C THR A 115 2.07 -6.08 -18.33
N LEU A 116 1.34 -4.97 -18.19
CA LEU A 116 0.39 -4.79 -17.09
C LEU A 116 -0.77 -5.79 -17.13
N SER A 117 -1.32 -6.07 -18.31
CA SER A 117 -2.51 -6.94 -18.45
C SER A 117 -2.19 -8.43 -18.32
N ALA A 118 -0.90 -8.78 -18.29
CA ALA A 118 -0.43 -10.17 -18.21
C ALA A 118 -0.08 -10.62 -16.78
N GLY A 119 -0.07 -9.70 -15.80
CA GLY A 119 0.11 -9.99 -14.38
C GLY A 119 -1.21 -9.96 -13.62
#